data_AF-A0A3M1FRK6-F1
#
_entry.id   AF-A0A3M1FRK6-F1
#
_cell.length_a   1.000
_cell.length_b   1.000
_cell.length_c   1.000
_cell.angle_alpha   90.00
_cell.angle_beta   90.00
_cell.angle_gamma   90.00
#
_symmetry.space_group_name_H-M   'P 1'
#
loop_
_entity.id
_entity.type
_entity.pdbx_description
1 polymer ?
#
loop_
_entity_poly.entity_id
_entity_poly.type
_entity_poly.pdbx_seq_one_letter_code
_entity_poly.pdbx_strand_id
1 'polypeptide(L)'
;RNSILSSHLDFGDHRRGWDFVSPGHGDVKWDPIIRALNRIGYQGPLSIEWEDSGMDREFGAQEALQVVRKADFAPSTVAFDAAFAEG
;
A
#
# COMPACT_ATOMS: atom_id res chain seq x y z
N ARG A 1 -14.91 14.20 -18.76
CA ARG A 1 -14.20 14.82 -17.62
C ARG A 1 -14.66 14.06 -16.39
N ASN A 2 -13.76 13.38 -15.67
CA ASN A 2 -14.12 12.56 -14.51
C ASN A 2 -13.89 13.39 -13.24
N SER A 3 -14.73 13.19 -12.22
CA SER A 3 -14.72 13.97 -10.96
C SER A 3 -14.37 13.08 -9.78
N ILE A 4 -13.84 13.67 -8.70
CA ILE A 4 -13.48 12.98 -7.45
C ILE A 4 -14.68 12.29 -6.77
N LEU A 5 -15.91 12.75 -7.04
CA LEU A 5 -17.14 12.18 -6.48
C LEU A 5 -17.66 10.97 -7.27
N SER A 6 -17.08 10.68 -8.44
CA SER A 6 -17.43 9.52 -9.28
C SER A 6 -18.92 9.39 -9.66
N SER A 7 -19.67 10.50 -9.60
CA SER A 7 -21.01 10.70 -10.20
C SER A 7 -22.07 9.63 -9.87
N HIS A 8 -22.01 9.01 -8.68
CA HIS A 8 -22.89 7.88 -8.29
C HIS A 8 -22.83 6.67 -9.25
N LEU A 9 -21.73 6.51 -9.98
CA LEU A 9 -21.50 5.35 -10.83
C LEU A 9 -21.05 4.15 -9.99
N ASP A 10 -21.45 2.96 -10.43
CA ASP A 10 -21.09 1.68 -9.84
C ASP A 10 -19.57 1.44 -9.86
N PHE A 11 -19.04 0.72 -8.86
CA PHE A 11 -17.64 0.29 -8.84
C PHE A 11 -17.28 -0.49 -10.12
N GLY A 12 -16.10 -0.22 -10.68
CA GLY A 12 -15.63 -0.76 -11.95
C GLY A 12 -16.03 0.06 -13.20
N ASP A 13 -16.91 1.07 -13.07
CA ASP A 13 -17.22 1.93 -14.21
C ASP A 13 -16.02 2.84 -14.55
N HIS A 14 -15.43 2.63 -15.73
CA HIS A 14 -14.28 3.38 -16.26
C HIS A 14 -14.47 4.91 -16.31
N ARG A 15 -15.69 5.42 -16.17
CA ARG A 15 -15.98 6.87 -16.13
C ARG A 15 -15.80 7.47 -14.73
N ARG A 16 -15.54 6.67 -13.71
CA ARG A 16 -15.24 7.14 -12.35
C ARG A 16 -13.92 7.90 -12.32
N GLY A 17 -13.79 8.80 -11.34
CA GLY A 17 -12.54 9.56 -11.14
C GLY A 17 -11.45 8.75 -10.45
N TRP A 18 -11.86 7.73 -9.70
CA TRP A 18 -11.03 6.76 -9.00
C TRP A 18 -11.85 5.49 -8.77
N ASP A 19 -11.18 4.37 -8.54
CA ASP A 19 -11.81 3.11 -8.13
C ASP A 19 -10.93 2.35 -7.15
N PHE A 20 -11.50 1.31 -6.52
CA PHE A 20 -10.70 0.35 -5.75
C PHE A 20 -9.94 -0.56 -6.71
N VAL A 21 -8.65 -0.73 -6.43
CA VAL A 21 -7.74 -1.58 -7.19
C VAL A 21 -6.85 -2.37 -6.24
N SER A 22 -6.41 -3.54 -6.68
CA SER A 22 -5.56 -4.42 -5.89
C SER A 22 -4.28 -3.69 -5.42
N PRO A 23 -3.81 -3.90 -4.17
CA PRO A 23 -2.56 -3.34 -3.67
C PRO A 23 -1.40 -3.47 -4.65
N GLY A 24 -0.80 -2.33 -5.04
CA GLY A 24 0.29 -2.26 -6.02
C GLY A 24 -0.11 -1.67 -7.38
N HIS A 25 -1.41 -1.58 -7.68
CA HIS A 25 -1.94 -1.05 -8.94
C HIS A 25 -2.48 0.39 -8.85
N GLY A 26 -2.63 0.91 -7.63
CA GLY A 26 -3.15 2.25 -7.37
C GLY A 26 -2.09 3.28 -6.98
N ASP A 27 -2.57 4.42 -6.47
CA ASP A 27 -1.71 5.57 -6.17
C ASP A 27 -1.09 5.56 -4.75
N VAL A 28 -1.44 4.58 -3.92
CA VAL A 28 -0.98 4.46 -2.53
C VAL A 28 0.55 4.38 -2.46
N LYS A 29 1.14 5.23 -1.61
CA LYS A 29 2.59 5.25 -1.37
C LYS A 29 2.94 4.41 -0.14
N TRP A 30 3.28 3.15 -0.37
CA TRP A 30 3.56 2.17 0.70
C TRP A 30 4.78 2.52 1.56
N ASP A 31 5.89 2.95 0.97
CA ASP A 31 7.13 3.25 1.73
C ASP A 31 6.92 4.34 2.82
N PRO A 32 6.30 5.51 2.52
CA PRO A 32 5.96 6.48 3.56
C PRO A 32 5.08 5.93 4.69
N ILE A 33 4.11 5.05 4.37
CA ILE A 33 3.21 4.44 5.34
C ILE A 33 3.99 3.52 6.29
N ILE A 34 4.79 2.60 5.73
CA ILE A 34 5.59 1.66 6.53
C ILE A 34 6.60 2.41 7.41
N ARG A 35 7.24 3.46 6.89
CA ARG A 35 8.13 4.31 7.70
C ARG A 35 7.41 5.02 8.84
N ALA A 36 6.18 5.46 8.62
CA ALA A 36 5.37 6.08 9.67
C ALA A 36 5.01 5.06 10.76
N LEU A 37 4.59 3.85 10.38
CA LEU A 37 4.30 2.75 11.31
C LEU A 37 5.54 2.35 12.12
N ASN A 38 6.69 2.22 11.47
CA ASN A 38 7.97 1.97 12.12
C ASN A 38 8.34 3.06 13.12
N ARG A 39 8.12 4.34 12.77
CA ARG A 39 8.45 5.49 13.65
C ARG A 39 7.63 5.51 14.93
N ILE A 40 6.37 5.07 14.88
CA ILE A 40 5.51 4.99 16.07
C ILE A 40 5.63 3.67 16.82
N GLY A 41 6.45 2.73 16.32
CA GLY A 41 6.61 1.40 16.93
C GLY A 41 5.34 0.56 16.87
N TYR A 42 4.59 0.62 15.76
CA TYR A 42 3.41 -0.21 15.59
C TYR A 42 3.80 -1.69 15.44
N GLN A 43 3.34 -2.53 16.38
CA GLN A 43 3.66 -3.97 16.44
C GLN A 43 2.47 -4.88 16.06
N GLY A 44 1.34 -4.30 15.64
CA GLY A 44 0.17 -5.07 15.23
C GLY A 44 0.33 -5.66 13.81
N PRO A 45 -0.61 -6.51 13.38
CA PRO A 45 -0.59 -7.04 12.01
C PRO A 45 -0.91 -5.94 10.98
N LEU A 46 -0.38 -6.09 9.76
CA LEU A 46 -0.86 -5.37 8.57
C LEU A 46 -1.96 -6.20 7.90
N SER A 47 -3.21 -5.78 8.06
CA SER A 47 -4.35 -6.44 7.42
C SER A 47 -4.49 -6.00 5.97
N ILE A 48 -4.94 -6.93 5.11
CA ILE A 48 -5.25 -6.65 3.70
C ILE A 48 -6.75 -6.79 3.52
N GLU A 49 -7.40 -5.67 3.24
CA GLU A 49 -8.73 -5.64 2.65
C GLU A 49 -8.56 -5.63 1.13
N TRP A 50 -9.17 -6.59 0.43
CA TRP A 50 -9.01 -6.75 -1.01
C TRP A 50 -10.30 -6.41 -1.74
N GLU A 51 -10.22 -5.47 -2.68
CA GLU A 51 -11.32 -5.06 -3.55
C GLU A 51 -10.77 -4.54 -4.89
N ASP A 52 -11.17 -5.17 -5.99
CA ASP A 52 -10.87 -4.77 -7.35
C ASP A 52 -11.91 -5.38 -8.30
N SER A 53 -12.70 -4.55 -8.97
CA SER A 53 -13.75 -5.04 -9.89
C SER A 53 -13.19 -5.57 -11.22
N GLY A 54 -11.94 -5.26 -11.54
CA GLY A 54 -11.27 -5.65 -12.78
C GLY A 54 -10.37 -6.88 -12.65
N MET A 55 -10.27 -7.49 -11.46
CA MET A 55 -9.33 -8.57 -11.17
C MET A 55 -10.02 -9.77 -10.52
N ASP A 56 -9.50 -10.98 -10.79
CA ASP A 56 -9.90 -12.17 -10.05
C ASP A 56 -9.47 -12.07 -8.58
N ARG A 57 -10.36 -12.48 -7.67
CA ARG A 57 -10.16 -12.32 -6.23
C ARG A 57 -9.00 -13.16 -5.70
N GLU A 58 -8.87 -14.41 -6.12
CA GLU A 58 -7.84 -15.29 -5.57
C GLU A 58 -6.45 -14.89 -6.07
N PHE A 59 -6.35 -14.55 -7.36
CA PHE A 59 -5.14 -13.98 -7.93
C PHE A 59 -4.74 -12.68 -7.23
N GLY A 60 -5.68 -11.74 -7.12
CA GLY A 60 -5.41 -10.43 -6.54
C GLY A 60 -5.04 -10.51 -5.06
N ALA A 61 -5.70 -11.36 -4.28
CA ALA A 61 -5.37 -11.53 -2.86
C ALA A 61 -3.94 -12.06 -2.66
N GLN A 62 -3.50 -13.00 -3.50
CA GLN A 62 -2.14 -13.54 -3.44
C GLN A 62 -1.10 -12.48 -3.84
N GLU A 63 -1.35 -11.73 -4.91
CA GLU A 63 -0.47 -10.66 -5.36
C GLU A 63 -0.36 -9.53 -4.33
N ALA A 64 -1.51 -9.08 -3.80
CA ALA A 64 -1.58 -8.07 -2.76
C ALA A 64 -0.74 -8.43 -1.52
N LEU A 65 -0.79 -9.70 -1.10
CA LEU A 65 0.03 -10.21 -0.01
C LEU A 65 1.53 -10.08 -0.31
N GLN A 66 1.96 -10.37 -1.53
CA GLN A 66 3.37 -10.20 -1.91
C GLN A 66 3.79 -8.73 -1.91
N VAL A 67 2.93 -7.83 -2.41
CA VAL A 67 3.20 -6.39 -2.41
C VAL A 67 3.38 -5.85 -1.00
N VAL A 68 2.45 -6.17 -0.09
CA VAL A 68 2.51 -5.70 1.30
C VAL A 68 3.73 -6.28 2.02
N ARG A 69 4.01 -7.58 1.86
CA ARG A 69 5.23 -8.19 2.44
C ARG A 69 6.53 -7.58 1.93
N LYS A 70 6.59 -7.21 0.66
CA LYS A 70 7.76 -6.55 0.08
C LYS A 70 7.96 -5.14 0.63
N ALA A 71 6.87 -4.45 0.95
CA ALA A 71 6.92 -3.11 1.54
C ALA A 71 7.21 -3.12 3.04
N ASP A 72 6.84 -4.19 3.77
CA ASP A 72 6.97 -4.32 5.22
C ASP A 72 8.42 -4.62 5.66
N PHE A 73 9.27 -3.61 5.64
CA PHE A 73 10.66 -3.69 6.10
C PHE A 73 10.83 -3.14 7.52
N ALA A 74 11.77 -3.73 8.27
CA ALA A 74 12.17 -3.23 9.58
C ALA A 74 13.02 -1.94 9.45
N PRO A 75 12.89 -0.98 10.40
CA PRO A 75 13.77 0.18 10.42
C PRO A 75 15.21 -0.22 10.81
N SER A 76 16.20 0.58 10.42
CA SER A 76 17.59 0.37 10.85
C SER A 76 17.71 0.53 12.37
N THR A 77 18.47 -0.36 13.00
CA THR A 77 18.84 -0.27 14.42
C THR A 77 20.13 0.52 14.65
N VAL A 78 20.84 0.88 13.58
CA VAL A 78 22.08 1.66 13.62
C VAL A 78 21.78 3.10 13.19
N ALA A 79 22.20 4.05 14.02
CA ALA A 79 22.24 5.45 13.64
C ALA A 79 23.24 5.62 12.49
N PHE A 80 22.76 6.08 11.34
CA PHE A 80 23.53 6.12 10.09
C PHE A 80 24.89 6.81 10.25
N ASP A 81 24.94 7.96 10.92
CA ASP A 81 26.17 8.72 11.13
C ASP A 81 27.17 8.02 12.07
N ALA A 82 26.67 7.24 13.03
CA ALA A 82 27.53 6.48 13.96
C ALA A 82 28.32 5.39 13.24
N ALA A 83 27.80 4.86 12.12
CA ALA A 83 28.48 3.84 11.33
C ALA A 83 29.74 4.35 10.59
N PHE A 84 29.89 5.68 10.46
CA PHE A 84 31.03 6.31 9.78
C PHE A 84 32.06 6.92 10.75
N ALA A 85 31.80 6.90 12.05
CA ALA A 85 32.68 7.48 13.07
C ALA A 85 33.83 6.54 13.51
N GLU A 86 33.83 5.27 13.06
CA GLU A 86 34.85 4.25 13.40
C GLU A 86 35.97 4.11 12.33
N GLY A 87 36.09 5.06 11.40
CA GLY A 87 37.10 5.09 10.32
C GLY A 87 38.28 6.01 10.58
#